data_AF-A0A1D7YP60-F1
#
_entry.id   AF-A0A1D7YP60-F1
#
_cell.length_a   1.000
_cell.length_b   1.000
_cell.length_c   1.000
_cell.angle_alpha   90.00
_cell.angle_beta   90.00
_cell.angle_gamma   90.00
#
_symmetry.space_group_name_H-M   'P 1'
#
loop_
_entity.id
_entity.type
_entity.pdbx_description
1 polymer ?
#
loop_
_entity_poly.entity_id
_entity_poly.type
_entity_poly.pdbx_seq_one_letter_code
_entity_poly.pdbx_strand_id
1 'polypeptide(L)'
;MPAQPGGPAPTGSPTPARTAFAEGFDRLRAAATTEPGRLQIIGAVLALLVVAFGGVTAWQASERAAAADDVLHRSQPLSSGAAGIYRSLADANTAASSGFLAGGQETAASRDRYEKDIRTAASGLVTAAANAEPGSASEATIARLNRLLPEYKGLIERARTYNRQGYPVGGAYLRYANEKMQKEMLPAAEDLYTKENQRLDADYGDATPYPWIAIALGVLALAALGWAQHRTYRRTNRVLNHGLVAASTATATALLWLVVGHAVARAELNGSYDHGIRSLNVLHDARIASLKARGNENLSLVARGAETVTVGGQTYDAYYYDFDKDLAGLGEGLTRAEKLADDQGGRTPVKTAEGNMTVWKQRHASARTEDEDGNFEQALDKVIGAKGATGECFDGVDRSLAQAIDHEQSEFQQAAGDGRDAMTGLPVGAAVLAVLGAAGAVSGIGRRLSEYR
;
A
#
# COMPACT_ATOMS: atom_id res chain seq x y z
N MET A 1 50.66 -72.64 -56.36
CA MET A 1 50.89 -71.50 -55.44
C MET A 1 50.40 -70.23 -56.12
N PRO A 2 49.81 -69.24 -55.42
CA PRO A 2 49.13 -69.28 -54.13
C PRO A 2 47.74 -68.57 -54.13
N ALA A 3 47.00 -68.75 -53.04
CA ALA A 3 45.79 -68.00 -52.68
C ALA A 3 46.15 -66.61 -52.13
N GLN A 4 45.26 -65.63 -52.33
CA GLN A 4 45.29 -64.29 -51.72
C GLN A 4 43.87 -63.86 -51.30
N PRO A 5 43.72 -62.94 -50.32
CA PRO A 5 42.86 -63.14 -49.16
C PRO A 5 41.53 -62.38 -49.25
N GLY A 6 40.53 -62.88 -48.52
CA GLY A 6 39.23 -62.22 -48.34
C GLY A 6 39.35 -60.90 -47.59
N GLY A 7 38.69 -59.87 -48.13
CA GLY A 7 38.58 -58.54 -47.53
C GLY A 7 37.71 -58.52 -46.27
N PRO A 8 37.86 -57.49 -45.41
CA PRO A 8 37.24 -57.44 -44.10
C PRO A 8 35.71 -57.21 -44.18
N ALA A 9 34.99 -57.86 -43.26
CA ALA A 9 33.55 -57.71 -43.08
C ALA A 9 33.17 -56.27 -42.65
N PRO A 10 32.04 -55.73 -43.12
CA PRO A 10 31.59 -54.40 -42.71
C PRO A 10 31.23 -54.37 -41.22
N THR A 11 31.81 -53.41 -40.51
CA THR A 11 31.47 -53.03 -39.14
C THR A 11 29.99 -52.68 -39.04
N GLY A 12 29.26 -53.37 -38.17
CA GLY A 12 27.85 -53.10 -37.89
C GLY A 12 27.63 -51.65 -37.45
N SER A 13 26.58 -51.05 -38.00
CA SER A 13 26.10 -49.71 -37.66
C SER A 13 25.83 -49.57 -36.15
N PRO A 14 26.20 -48.45 -35.51
CA PRO A 14 25.91 -48.24 -34.10
C PRO A 14 24.39 -48.16 -33.91
N THR A 15 23.87 -49.00 -33.01
CA THR A 15 22.48 -48.97 -32.55
C THR A 15 22.12 -47.55 -32.08
N PRO A 16 20.95 -46.98 -32.43
CA PRO A 16 20.61 -45.63 -32.02
C PRO A 16 20.60 -45.54 -30.50
N ALA A 17 21.38 -44.61 -29.94
CA ALA A 17 21.37 -44.33 -28.51
C ALA A 17 19.95 -43.88 -28.11
N ARG A 18 19.25 -44.72 -27.35
CA ARG A 18 17.93 -44.39 -26.80
C ARG A 18 18.09 -43.23 -25.84
N THR A 19 17.14 -42.29 -25.86
CA THR A 19 17.15 -41.14 -24.96
C THR A 19 17.03 -41.60 -23.51
N ALA A 20 17.74 -40.94 -22.58
CA ALA A 20 17.76 -41.29 -21.15
C ALA A 20 16.34 -41.35 -20.52
N PHE A 21 15.38 -40.62 -21.09
CA PHE A 21 13.97 -40.67 -20.72
C PHE A 21 13.30 -42.01 -21.04
N ALA A 22 13.58 -42.60 -22.20
CA ALA A 22 13.00 -43.88 -22.61
C ALA A 22 13.56 -45.04 -21.77
N GLU A 23 14.87 -45.03 -21.49
CA GLU A 23 15.49 -46.01 -20.60
C GLU A 23 15.02 -45.87 -19.14
N GLY A 24 14.78 -44.64 -18.67
CA GLY A 24 14.18 -44.38 -17.35
C GLY A 24 12.77 -44.96 -17.23
N PHE A 25 11.96 -44.84 -18.28
CA PHE A 25 10.60 -45.36 -18.32
C PHE A 25 10.56 -46.90 -18.34
N ASP A 26 11.45 -47.54 -19.11
CA ASP A 26 11.55 -49.00 -19.16
C ASP A 26 12.07 -49.60 -17.84
N ARG A 27 13.02 -48.93 -17.16
CA ARG A 27 13.47 -49.34 -15.81
C ARG A 27 12.37 -49.19 -14.76
N LEU A 28 11.57 -48.13 -14.80
CA LEU A 28 10.39 -47.97 -13.94
C LEU A 28 9.36 -49.08 -14.19
N ARG A 29 9.14 -49.46 -15.46
CA ARG A 29 8.21 -50.53 -15.85
C ARG A 29 8.67 -51.91 -15.40
N ALA A 30 9.97 -52.21 -15.50
CA ALA A 30 10.56 -53.46 -15.03
C ALA A 30 10.65 -53.53 -13.48
N ALA A 31 10.85 -52.40 -12.80
CA ALA A 31 10.82 -52.32 -11.35
C ALA A 31 9.38 -52.51 -10.78
N ALA A 32 8.34 -52.14 -11.52
CA ALA A 32 6.95 -52.28 -11.08
C ALA A 32 6.46 -53.73 -10.93
N THR A 33 7.18 -54.72 -11.47
CA THR A 33 6.84 -56.15 -11.42
C THR A 33 7.44 -56.90 -10.23
N THR A 34 8.43 -56.32 -9.53
CA THR A 34 9.07 -56.93 -8.34
C THR A 34 8.70 -56.17 -7.05
N GLU A 35 8.54 -56.86 -5.92
CA GLU A 35 8.26 -56.21 -4.63
C GLU A 35 9.30 -55.13 -4.23
N PRO A 36 10.62 -55.33 -4.39
CA PRO A 36 11.61 -54.29 -4.11
C PRO A 36 11.50 -53.07 -5.03
N GLY A 37 11.20 -53.25 -6.32
CA GLY A 37 11.03 -52.12 -7.25
C GLY A 37 9.76 -51.30 -6.99
N ARG A 38 8.67 -51.95 -6.54
CA ARG A 38 7.46 -51.25 -6.08
C ARG A 38 7.70 -50.35 -4.87
N LEU A 39 8.54 -50.76 -3.93
CA LEU A 39 8.91 -49.95 -2.76
C LEU A 39 9.75 -48.73 -3.15
N GLN A 40 10.66 -48.88 -4.12
CA GLN A 40 11.45 -47.76 -4.65
C GLN A 40 10.57 -46.72 -5.35
N ILE A 41 9.60 -47.15 -6.16
CA ILE A 41 8.66 -46.24 -6.83
C ILE A 41 7.82 -45.47 -5.82
N ILE A 42 7.27 -46.15 -4.80
CA ILE A 42 6.49 -45.49 -3.74
C ILE A 42 7.37 -44.45 -3.02
N GLY A 43 8.62 -44.79 -2.69
CA GLY A 43 9.53 -43.85 -2.06
C GLY A 43 9.87 -42.64 -2.90
N ALA A 44 10.12 -42.85 -4.19
CA ALA A 44 10.37 -41.76 -5.13
C ALA A 44 9.15 -40.84 -5.26
N VAL A 45 7.94 -41.40 -5.34
CA VAL A 45 6.69 -40.62 -5.41
C VAL A 45 6.46 -39.84 -4.11
N LEU A 46 6.66 -40.44 -2.94
CA LEU A 46 6.53 -39.74 -1.65
C LEU A 46 7.55 -38.61 -1.51
N ALA A 47 8.81 -38.88 -1.85
CA ALA A 47 9.86 -37.86 -1.84
C ALA A 47 9.52 -36.71 -2.82
N LEU A 48 9.06 -37.03 -4.03
CA LEU A 48 8.62 -36.04 -5.01
C LEU A 48 7.46 -35.18 -4.47
N LEU A 49 6.46 -35.79 -3.84
CA LEU A 49 5.31 -35.08 -3.26
C LEU A 49 5.73 -34.13 -2.13
N VAL A 50 6.62 -34.57 -1.24
CA VAL A 50 7.14 -33.75 -0.13
C VAL A 50 7.98 -32.59 -0.69
N VAL A 51 8.83 -32.83 -1.69
CA VAL A 51 9.63 -31.78 -2.35
C VAL A 51 8.72 -30.80 -3.09
N ALA A 52 7.71 -31.28 -3.82
CA ALA A 52 6.75 -30.44 -4.53
C ALA A 52 5.96 -29.56 -3.55
N PHE A 53 5.47 -30.14 -2.45
CA PHE A 53 4.82 -29.39 -1.38
C PHE A 53 5.73 -28.31 -0.80
N GLY A 54 6.97 -28.66 -0.45
CA GLY A 54 7.96 -27.70 0.06
C GLY A 54 8.28 -26.57 -0.90
N GLY A 55 8.53 -26.90 -2.17
CA GLY A 55 8.83 -25.92 -3.22
C GLY A 55 7.68 -24.96 -3.50
N VAL A 56 6.46 -25.49 -3.64
CA VAL A 56 5.26 -24.65 -3.85
C VAL A 56 4.95 -23.81 -2.62
N THR A 57 5.13 -24.35 -1.41
CA THR A 57 4.97 -23.59 -0.18
C THR A 57 5.98 -22.44 -0.11
N ALA A 58 7.26 -22.72 -0.42
CA ALA A 58 8.29 -21.70 -0.41
C ALA A 58 8.03 -20.58 -1.43
N TRP A 59 7.60 -20.94 -2.64
CA TRP A 59 7.23 -19.97 -3.68
C TRP A 59 6.01 -19.12 -3.27
N GLN A 60 4.90 -19.75 -2.89
CA GLN A 60 3.66 -19.03 -2.52
C GLN A 60 3.82 -18.18 -1.25
N ALA A 61 4.61 -18.63 -0.29
CA ALA A 61 4.93 -17.86 0.90
C ALA A 61 5.87 -16.69 0.58
N SER A 62 6.83 -16.88 -0.34
CA SER A 62 7.73 -15.79 -0.77
C SER A 62 7.00 -14.67 -1.49
N GLU A 63 6.05 -15.00 -2.38
CA GLU A 63 5.24 -13.97 -3.08
C GLU A 63 4.40 -13.16 -2.09
N ARG A 64 3.74 -13.82 -1.14
CA ARG A 64 2.91 -13.14 -0.13
C ARG A 64 3.73 -12.31 0.85
N ALA A 65 4.91 -12.81 1.24
CA ALA A 65 5.83 -12.06 2.09
C ALA A 65 6.35 -10.82 1.37
N ALA A 66 6.65 -10.91 0.07
CA ALA A 66 7.03 -9.76 -0.74
C ALA A 66 5.89 -8.74 -0.88
N ALA A 67 4.66 -9.19 -1.16
CA ALA A 67 3.49 -8.31 -1.22
C ALA A 67 3.20 -7.63 0.13
N ALA A 68 3.32 -8.35 1.25
CA ALA A 68 3.19 -7.77 2.59
C ALA A 68 4.30 -6.75 2.91
N ASP A 69 5.52 -6.98 2.41
CA ASP A 69 6.63 -6.04 2.55
C ASP A 69 6.41 -4.78 1.69
N ASP A 70 5.89 -4.93 0.47
CA ASP A 70 5.50 -3.81 -0.40
C ASP A 70 4.40 -2.95 0.24
N VAL A 71 3.38 -3.55 0.89
CA VAL A 71 2.36 -2.81 1.65
C VAL A 71 3.00 -1.88 2.70
N LEU A 72 3.94 -2.41 3.49
CA LEU A 72 4.54 -1.71 4.62
C LEU A 72 5.59 -0.67 4.19
N HIS A 73 6.49 -1.02 3.27
CA HIS A 73 7.67 -0.22 2.96
C HIS A 73 7.56 0.60 1.68
N ARG A 74 6.54 0.35 0.85
CA ARG A 74 6.40 1.00 -0.44
C ARG A 74 5.03 1.65 -0.61
N SER A 75 3.97 0.87 -0.70
CA SER A 75 2.67 1.37 -1.14
C SER A 75 1.98 2.26 -0.12
N GLN A 76 2.01 1.92 1.17
CA GLN A 76 1.45 2.81 2.20
C GLN A 76 2.25 4.12 2.34
N PRO A 77 3.59 4.10 2.45
CA PRO A 77 4.37 5.34 2.47
C PRO A 77 4.18 6.22 1.23
N LEU A 78 4.00 5.62 0.04
CA LEU A 78 3.74 6.38 -1.19
C LEU A 78 2.34 7.01 -1.20
N SER A 79 1.31 6.28 -0.78
CA SER A 79 -0.05 6.81 -0.65
C SER A 79 -0.10 7.97 0.35
N SER A 80 0.47 7.79 1.55
CA SER A 80 0.57 8.84 2.56
C SER A 80 1.41 10.03 2.09
N GLY A 81 2.54 9.76 1.41
CA GLY A 81 3.38 10.79 0.80
C GLY A 81 2.66 11.62 -0.26
N ALA A 82 1.82 10.99 -1.09
CA ALA A 82 0.99 11.65 -2.09
C ALA A 82 -0.05 12.59 -1.45
N ALA A 83 -0.74 12.13 -0.40
CA ALA A 83 -1.61 12.99 0.41
C ALA A 83 -0.83 14.16 1.04
N GLY A 84 0.40 13.91 1.49
CA GLY A 84 1.33 14.92 2.00
C GLY A 84 1.72 16.00 0.98
N ILE A 85 1.88 15.63 -0.29
CA ILE A 85 2.12 16.58 -1.39
C ILE A 85 0.91 17.49 -1.58
N TYR A 86 -0.30 16.92 -1.69
CA TYR A 86 -1.54 17.71 -1.80
C TYR A 86 -1.64 18.71 -0.65
N ARG A 87 -1.48 18.21 0.59
CA ARG A 87 -1.56 19.03 1.80
C ARG A 87 -0.61 20.21 1.76
N SER A 88 0.64 19.95 1.43
CA SER A 88 1.68 20.98 1.41
C SER A 88 1.43 22.01 0.31
N LEU A 89 0.94 21.59 -0.87
CA LEU A 89 0.56 22.52 -1.92
C LEU A 89 -0.62 23.41 -1.53
N ALA A 90 -1.66 22.83 -0.93
CA ALA A 90 -2.83 23.57 -0.49
C ALA A 90 -2.54 24.51 0.68
N ASP A 91 -1.74 24.08 1.67
CA ASP A 91 -1.36 24.93 2.81
C ASP A 91 -0.44 26.08 2.36
N ALA A 92 0.47 25.83 1.42
CA ALA A 92 1.24 26.89 0.78
C ALA A 92 0.32 27.91 0.08
N ASN A 93 -0.72 27.46 -0.62
CA ASN A 93 -1.67 28.35 -1.29
C ASN A 93 -2.48 29.20 -0.31
N THR A 94 -2.91 28.58 0.79
CA THR A 94 -3.56 29.25 1.91
C THR A 94 -2.65 30.32 2.52
N ALA A 95 -1.41 29.97 2.85
CA ALA A 95 -0.44 30.90 3.43
C ALA A 95 -0.14 32.08 2.49
N ALA A 96 0.00 31.82 1.19
CA ALA A 96 0.21 32.86 0.19
C ALA A 96 -0.99 33.80 0.06
N SER A 97 -2.21 33.27 0.05
CA SER A 97 -3.44 34.06 -0.04
C SER A 97 -3.67 34.90 1.21
N SER A 98 -3.51 34.33 2.40
CA SER A 98 -3.61 35.08 3.66
C SER A 98 -2.51 36.15 3.78
N GLY A 99 -1.28 35.85 3.37
CA GLY A 99 -0.19 36.83 3.33
C GLY A 99 -0.45 37.97 2.34
N PHE A 100 -1.07 37.68 1.20
CA PHE A 100 -1.48 38.71 0.25
C PHE A 100 -2.61 39.59 0.81
N LEU A 101 -3.62 38.98 1.44
CA LEU A 101 -4.73 39.69 2.09
C LEU A 101 -4.25 40.62 3.21
N ALA A 102 -3.19 40.26 3.93
CA ALA A 102 -2.53 41.11 4.92
C ALA A 102 -1.80 42.34 4.32
N GLY A 103 -1.63 42.41 2.99
CA GLY A 103 -1.00 43.54 2.33
C GLY A 103 0.46 43.73 2.75
N GLY A 104 0.82 44.97 3.10
CA GLY A 104 2.14 45.31 3.63
C GLY A 104 2.43 44.77 5.05
N GLN A 105 1.47 44.08 5.68
CA GLN A 105 1.56 43.55 7.04
C GLN A 105 1.80 42.02 7.06
N GLU A 106 2.18 41.40 5.93
CA GLU A 106 2.58 39.99 5.86
C GLU A 106 3.66 39.68 6.92
N THR A 107 3.37 38.73 7.82
CA THR A 107 4.28 38.37 8.91
C THR A 107 5.37 37.42 8.42
N ALA A 108 6.54 37.45 9.08
CA ALA A 108 7.62 36.50 8.81
C ALA A 108 7.15 35.04 8.98
N ALA A 109 6.32 34.77 9.99
CA ALA A 109 5.76 33.44 10.24
C ALA A 109 4.91 32.92 9.08
N SER A 110 4.05 33.77 8.47
CA SER A 110 3.26 33.39 7.30
C SER A 110 4.15 33.06 6.10
N ARG A 111 5.21 33.84 5.89
CA ARG A 111 6.20 33.60 4.83
C ARG A 111 6.99 32.31 5.05
N ASP A 112 7.42 32.05 6.27
CA ASP A 112 8.17 30.85 6.63
C ASP A 112 7.32 29.58 6.46
N ARG A 113 6.02 29.65 6.80
CA ARG A 113 5.05 28.58 6.54
C ARG A 113 4.95 28.27 5.04
N TYR A 114 4.70 29.29 4.21
CA TYR A 114 4.68 29.15 2.76
C TYR A 114 5.95 28.48 2.21
N GLU A 115 7.13 28.97 2.59
CA GLU A 115 8.39 28.41 2.09
C GLU A 115 8.66 26.99 2.61
N LYS A 116 8.22 26.68 3.83
CA LYS A 116 8.31 25.32 4.39
C LYS A 116 7.42 24.36 3.60
N ASP A 117 6.20 24.76 3.27
CA ASP A 117 5.26 23.90 2.57
C ASP A 117 5.67 23.68 1.11
N ILE A 118 6.19 24.70 0.43
CA ILE A 118 6.77 24.53 -0.91
C ILE A 118 7.97 23.56 -0.88
N ARG A 119 8.86 23.68 0.10
CA ARG A 119 9.98 22.74 0.27
C ARG A 119 9.50 21.32 0.57
N THR A 120 8.48 21.19 1.40
CA THR A 120 7.90 19.88 1.77
C THR A 120 7.23 19.23 0.56
N ALA A 121 6.45 19.98 -0.23
CA ALA A 121 5.87 19.50 -1.48
C ALA A 121 6.94 19.06 -2.49
N ALA A 122 7.99 19.88 -2.69
CA ALA A 122 9.09 19.55 -3.57
C ALA A 122 9.84 18.27 -3.13
N SER A 123 10.12 18.13 -1.83
CA SER A 123 10.74 16.93 -1.28
C SER A 123 9.84 15.70 -1.47
N GLY A 124 8.54 15.83 -1.24
CA GLY A 124 7.56 14.77 -1.48
C GLY A 124 7.55 14.33 -2.94
N LEU A 125 7.57 15.28 -3.89
CA LEU A 125 7.63 14.99 -5.33
C LEU A 125 8.92 14.26 -5.72
N VAL A 126 10.06 14.58 -5.10
CA VAL A 126 11.32 13.86 -5.31
C VAL A 126 11.22 12.42 -4.81
N THR A 127 10.69 12.21 -3.60
CA THR A 127 10.48 10.87 -3.06
C THR A 127 9.52 10.05 -3.92
N ALA A 128 8.41 10.66 -4.37
CA ALA A 128 7.46 10.01 -5.25
C ALA A 128 8.10 9.65 -6.60
N ALA A 129 8.88 10.56 -7.20
CA ALA A 129 9.59 10.29 -8.45
C ALA A 129 10.59 9.14 -8.33
N ALA A 130 11.30 9.03 -7.21
CA ALA A 130 12.28 7.98 -6.97
C ALA A 130 11.66 6.56 -6.86
N ASN A 131 10.36 6.48 -6.60
CA ASN A 131 9.64 5.23 -6.37
C ASN A 131 8.57 4.92 -7.44
N ALA A 132 8.31 5.87 -8.34
CA ALA A 132 7.40 5.70 -9.46
C ALA A 132 7.95 4.67 -10.46
N GLU A 133 7.06 3.85 -11.00
CA GLU A 133 7.43 2.90 -12.05
C GLU A 133 7.65 3.65 -13.37
N PRO A 134 8.73 3.36 -14.13
CA PRO A 134 8.97 3.99 -15.42
C PRO A 134 7.82 3.77 -16.41
N GLY A 135 7.36 4.84 -17.05
CA GLY A 135 6.22 4.85 -17.98
C GLY A 135 4.84 4.84 -17.28
N SER A 136 4.78 4.88 -15.94
CA SER A 136 3.51 4.87 -15.21
C SER A 136 2.77 6.20 -15.31
N ALA A 137 1.45 6.14 -15.06
CA ALA A 137 0.63 7.35 -14.95
C ALA A 137 1.06 8.24 -13.76
N SER A 138 1.53 7.64 -12.66
CA SER A 138 2.09 8.39 -11.51
C SER A 138 3.32 9.20 -11.91
N GLU A 139 4.24 8.63 -12.70
CA GLU A 139 5.42 9.35 -13.22
C GLU A 139 5.01 10.60 -14.02
N ALA A 140 4.04 10.46 -14.93
CA ALA A 140 3.53 11.58 -15.72
C ALA A 140 2.89 12.68 -14.85
N THR A 141 2.12 12.30 -13.83
CA THR A 141 1.51 13.23 -12.87
C THR A 141 2.58 13.95 -12.05
N ILE A 142 3.59 13.25 -11.55
CA ILE A 142 4.71 13.83 -10.79
C ILE A 142 5.53 14.78 -11.66
N ALA A 143 5.84 14.42 -12.91
CA ALA A 143 6.53 15.28 -13.86
C ALA A 143 5.74 16.58 -14.13
N ARG A 144 4.41 16.49 -14.26
CA ARG A 144 3.53 17.65 -14.40
C ARG A 144 3.61 18.57 -13.18
N LEU A 145 3.52 18.02 -11.96
CA LEU A 145 3.60 18.79 -10.72
C LEU A 145 4.97 19.48 -10.56
N ASN A 146 6.06 18.78 -10.90
CA ASN A 146 7.41 19.34 -10.88
C ASN A 146 7.59 20.53 -11.85
N ARG A 147 6.87 20.55 -12.97
CA ARG A 147 6.85 21.70 -13.90
C ARG A 147 6.01 22.86 -13.36
N LEU A 148 4.84 22.57 -12.78
CA LEU A 148 3.90 23.60 -12.30
C LEU A 148 4.38 24.31 -11.02
N LEU A 149 5.09 23.60 -10.13
CA LEU A 149 5.54 24.16 -8.85
C LEU A 149 6.41 25.42 -8.97
N PRO A 150 7.47 25.47 -9.82
CA PRO A 150 8.25 26.70 -10.01
C PRO A 150 7.46 27.80 -10.72
N GLU A 151 6.55 27.46 -11.65
CA GLU A 151 5.66 28.46 -12.28
C GLU A 151 4.77 29.14 -11.23
N TYR A 152 4.13 28.34 -10.38
CA TYR A 152 3.30 28.81 -9.26
C TYR A 152 4.11 29.71 -8.31
N LYS A 153 5.29 29.27 -7.86
CA LYS A 153 6.17 30.07 -7.00
C LYS A 153 6.51 31.42 -7.64
N GLY A 154 6.85 31.43 -8.93
CA GLY A 154 7.15 32.66 -9.66
C GLY A 154 5.95 33.62 -9.80
N LEU A 155 4.72 33.12 -9.77
CA LEU A 155 3.51 33.97 -9.76
C LEU A 155 3.24 34.56 -8.37
N ILE A 156 3.38 33.77 -7.31
CA ILE A 156 3.22 34.24 -5.93
C ILE A 156 4.23 35.33 -5.59
N GLU A 157 5.50 35.18 -5.96
CA GLU A 157 6.52 36.21 -5.67
C GLU A 157 6.26 37.51 -6.45
N ARG A 158 5.73 37.43 -7.68
CA ARG A 158 5.26 38.61 -8.42
C ARG A 158 4.07 39.26 -7.73
N ALA A 159 3.08 38.46 -7.33
CA ALA A 159 1.91 38.95 -6.60
C ALA A 159 2.32 39.72 -5.33
N ARG A 160 3.18 39.12 -4.49
CA ARG A 160 3.73 39.75 -3.28
C ARG A 160 4.47 41.06 -3.57
N THR A 161 5.32 41.07 -4.59
CA THR A 161 6.12 42.24 -4.96
C THR A 161 5.24 43.43 -5.35
N TYR A 162 4.20 43.18 -6.16
CA TYR A 162 3.25 44.22 -6.55
C TYR A 162 2.31 44.61 -5.42
N ASN A 163 1.92 43.67 -4.56
CA ASN A 163 1.08 43.92 -3.39
C ASN A 163 1.75 44.89 -2.40
N ARG A 164 3.04 44.71 -2.13
CA ARG A 164 3.83 45.62 -1.28
C ARG A 164 3.95 47.03 -1.83
N GLN A 165 3.82 47.19 -3.15
CA GLN A 165 3.83 48.49 -3.83
C GLN A 165 2.41 49.09 -3.97
N GLY A 166 1.37 48.39 -3.51
CA GLY A 166 -0.02 48.82 -3.64
C GLY A 166 -0.57 48.72 -5.06
N TYR A 167 0.10 48.00 -5.96
CA TYR A 167 -0.32 47.90 -7.36
C TYR A 167 -1.41 46.82 -7.55
N PRO A 168 -2.58 47.16 -8.14
CA PRO A 168 -3.69 46.21 -8.35
C PRO A 168 -3.32 44.95 -9.15
N VAL A 169 -2.30 45.04 -10.01
CA VAL A 169 -1.78 43.91 -10.79
C VAL A 169 -1.29 42.75 -9.91
N GLY A 170 -0.92 43.01 -8.65
CA GLY A 170 -0.60 41.95 -7.69
C GLY A 170 -1.74 40.96 -7.49
N GLY A 171 -2.98 41.46 -7.42
CA GLY A 171 -4.17 40.61 -7.28
C GLY A 171 -4.45 39.76 -8.53
N ALA A 172 -4.11 40.25 -9.72
CA ALA A 172 -4.20 39.47 -10.95
C ALA A 172 -3.22 38.28 -10.94
N TYR A 173 -1.97 38.51 -10.51
CA TYR A 173 -0.99 37.42 -10.37
C TYR A 173 -1.40 36.40 -9.32
N LEU A 174 -1.94 36.84 -8.18
CA LEU A 174 -2.44 35.93 -7.14
C LEU A 174 -3.59 35.06 -7.67
N ARG A 175 -4.59 35.67 -8.31
CA ARG A 175 -5.72 34.91 -8.88
C ARG A 175 -5.25 33.89 -9.91
N TYR A 176 -4.30 34.25 -10.77
CA TYR A 176 -3.74 33.30 -11.74
C TYR A 176 -2.93 32.17 -11.07
N ALA A 177 -2.19 32.46 -10.00
CA ALA A 177 -1.51 31.45 -9.21
C ALA A 177 -2.49 30.48 -8.53
N ASN A 178 -3.55 31.03 -7.92
CA ASN A 178 -4.61 30.28 -7.26
C ASN A 178 -5.38 29.42 -8.28
N GLU A 179 -5.69 29.95 -9.47
CA GLU A 179 -6.32 29.18 -10.53
C GLU A 179 -5.45 27.99 -10.95
N LYS A 180 -4.14 28.20 -11.13
CA LYS A 180 -3.18 27.11 -11.42
C LYS A 180 -3.15 26.08 -10.29
N MET A 181 -3.15 26.52 -9.04
CA MET A 181 -3.19 25.62 -7.89
C MET A 181 -4.47 24.79 -7.88
N GLN A 182 -5.63 25.43 -7.97
CA GLN A 182 -6.95 24.79 -7.83
C GLN A 182 -7.36 23.94 -9.03
N LYS A 183 -7.05 24.38 -10.26
CA LYS A 183 -7.49 23.69 -11.49
C LYS A 183 -6.46 22.72 -12.05
N GLU A 184 -5.19 22.83 -11.66
CA GLU A 184 -4.13 21.98 -12.20
C GLU A 184 -3.38 21.19 -11.14
N MET A 185 -2.84 21.85 -10.11
CA MET A 185 -1.90 21.22 -9.17
C MET A 185 -2.61 20.33 -8.15
N LEU A 186 -3.64 20.84 -7.47
CA LEU A 186 -4.38 20.07 -6.47
C LEU A 186 -5.12 18.87 -7.09
N PRO A 187 -5.81 18.98 -8.25
CA PRO A 187 -6.39 17.82 -8.91
C PRO A 187 -5.35 16.79 -9.35
N ALA A 188 -4.17 17.23 -9.80
CA ALA A 188 -3.08 16.30 -10.13
C ALA A 188 -2.52 15.60 -8.89
N ALA A 189 -2.39 16.29 -7.76
CA ALA A 189 -1.97 15.67 -6.51
C ALA A 189 -3.02 14.70 -5.93
N GLU A 190 -4.31 15.04 -6.06
CA GLU A 190 -5.43 14.17 -5.68
C GLU A 190 -5.50 12.91 -6.55
N ASP A 191 -5.27 13.05 -7.86
CA ASP A 191 -5.13 11.92 -8.80
C ASP A 191 -3.94 11.01 -8.46
N LEU A 192 -2.80 11.60 -8.10
CA LEU A 192 -1.64 10.83 -7.62
C LEU A 192 -1.99 10.03 -6.36
N TYR A 193 -2.59 10.68 -5.36
CA TYR A 193 -3.05 10.03 -4.13
C TYR A 193 -4.02 8.87 -4.41
N THR A 194 -5.02 9.10 -5.26
CA THR A 194 -6.00 8.06 -5.65
C THR A 194 -5.33 6.85 -6.28
N LYS A 195 -4.34 7.06 -7.15
CA LYS A 195 -3.60 5.98 -7.82
C LYS A 195 -2.73 5.18 -6.86
N GLU A 196 -1.99 5.86 -5.98
CA GLU A 196 -1.17 5.17 -4.98
C GLU A 196 -2.04 4.38 -3.98
N ASN A 197 -3.25 4.85 -3.69
CA ASN A 197 -4.20 4.11 -2.86
C ASN A 197 -4.75 2.85 -3.58
N GLN A 198 -5.05 2.94 -4.89
CA GLN A 198 -5.44 1.76 -5.68
C GLN A 198 -4.34 0.71 -5.74
N ARG A 199 -3.08 1.15 -5.80
CA ARG A 199 -1.92 0.27 -5.75
C ARG A 199 -1.80 -0.42 -4.38
N LEU A 200 -1.97 0.34 -3.30
CA LEU A 200 -2.00 -0.21 -1.95
C LEU A 200 -3.06 -1.31 -1.82
N ASP A 201 -4.28 -1.07 -2.34
CA ASP A 201 -5.36 -2.06 -2.35
C ASP A 201 -4.99 -3.32 -3.14
N ALA A 202 -4.27 -3.18 -4.26
CA ALA A 202 -3.80 -4.30 -5.06
C ALA A 202 -2.77 -5.16 -4.31
N ASP A 203 -1.81 -4.55 -3.62
CA ASP A 203 -0.79 -5.28 -2.85
C ASP A 203 -1.40 -6.04 -1.66
N TYR A 204 -2.44 -5.50 -1.01
CA TYR A 204 -3.26 -6.24 -0.05
C TYR A 204 -3.98 -7.43 -0.69
N GLY A 205 -4.49 -7.25 -1.91
CA GLY A 205 -5.12 -8.29 -2.72
C GLY A 205 -4.17 -9.47 -3.02
N ASP A 206 -2.88 -9.21 -3.15
CA ASP A 206 -1.85 -10.23 -3.41
C ASP A 206 -1.32 -10.86 -2.11
N ALA A 207 -1.27 -10.11 -1.00
CA ALA A 207 -0.73 -10.59 0.27
C ALA A 207 -1.70 -11.51 1.06
N THR A 208 -3.00 -11.24 1.01
CA THR A 208 -4.02 -11.86 1.88
C THR A 208 -4.64 -13.21 1.44
N PRO A 209 -4.62 -13.65 0.16
CA PRO A 209 -5.25 -14.91 -0.25
C PRO A 209 -4.55 -16.16 0.30
N TYR A 210 -5.32 -17.17 0.74
CA TYR A 210 -4.75 -18.46 1.19
C TYR A 210 -3.92 -19.16 0.09
N PRO A 211 -2.77 -19.77 0.45
CA PRO A 211 -1.95 -20.55 -0.48
C PRO A 211 -2.57 -21.94 -0.74
N TRP A 212 -3.73 -21.96 -1.41
CA TRP A 212 -4.55 -23.16 -1.60
C TRP A 212 -3.81 -24.30 -2.29
N ILE A 213 -2.93 -23.99 -3.25
CA ILE A 213 -2.15 -25.00 -3.97
C ILE A 213 -1.17 -25.71 -3.01
N ALA A 214 -0.44 -24.94 -2.20
CA ALA A 214 0.45 -25.50 -1.19
C ALA A 214 -0.31 -26.33 -0.16
N ILE A 215 -1.45 -25.83 0.35
CA ILE A 215 -2.29 -26.55 1.31
C ILE A 215 -2.78 -27.88 0.72
N ALA A 216 -3.29 -27.87 -0.52
CA ALA A 216 -3.76 -29.07 -1.20
C ALA A 216 -2.64 -30.11 -1.40
N LEU A 217 -1.45 -29.66 -1.80
CA LEU A 217 -0.28 -30.54 -1.93
C LEU A 217 0.17 -31.12 -0.59
N GLY A 218 0.15 -30.34 0.49
CA GLY A 218 0.50 -30.81 1.83
C GLY A 218 -0.47 -31.87 2.34
N VAL A 219 -1.77 -31.64 2.18
CA VAL A 219 -2.81 -32.63 2.52
C VAL A 219 -2.63 -33.91 1.70
N LEU A 220 -2.37 -33.78 0.39
CA LEU A 220 -2.15 -34.92 -0.50
C LEU A 220 -0.87 -35.70 -0.13
N ALA A 221 0.21 -35.01 0.24
CA ALA A 221 1.45 -35.63 0.70
C ALA A 221 1.24 -36.40 2.02
N LEU A 222 0.52 -35.83 2.99
CA LEU A 222 0.17 -36.51 4.24
C LEU A 222 -0.74 -37.73 4.01
N ALA A 223 -1.72 -37.63 3.11
CA ALA A 223 -2.58 -38.75 2.75
C ALA A 223 -1.77 -39.89 2.11
N ALA A 224 -0.82 -39.56 1.22
CA ALA A 224 0.06 -40.54 0.59
C ALA A 224 1.01 -41.22 1.60
N LEU A 225 1.59 -40.44 2.53
CA LEU A 225 2.44 -40.95 3.60
C LEU A 225 1.65 -41.86 4.55
N GLY A 226 0.45 -41.44 4.97
CA GLY A 226 -0.45 -42.24 5.80
C GLY A 226 -0.90 -43.54 5.12
N TRP A 227 -1.21 -43.48 3.82
CA TRP A 227 -1.50 -44.67 3.02
C TRP A 227 -0.32 -45.64 2.96
N ALA A 228 0.90 -45.12 2.75
CA ALA A 228 2.11 -45.95 2.71
C ALA A 228 2.39 -46.61 4.07
N GLN A 229 2.20 -45.88 5.17
CA GLN A 229 2.30 -46.42 6.54
C GLN A 229 1.24 -47.50 6.80
N HIS A 230 -0.03 -47.26 6.44
CA HIS A 230 -1.13 -48.21 6.63
C HIS A 230 -0.96 -49.49 5.80
N ARG A 231 -0.54 -49.36 4.54
CA ARG A 231 -0.21 -50.50 3.67
C ARG A 231 0.89 -51.36 4.27
N THR A 232 1.92 -50.70 4.80
CA THR A 232 3.06 -51.38 5.43
C THR A 232 2.63 -52.13 6.69
N TYR A 233 1.82 -51.49 7.54
CA TYR A 233 1.24 -52.11 8.73
C TYR A 233 0.42 -53.35 8.38
N ARG A 234 -0.52 -53.24 7.42
CA ARG A 234 -1.37 -54.38 7.01
C ARG A 234 -0.61 -55.54 6.36
N ARG A 235 0.48 -55.27 5.63
CA ARG A 235 1.25 -56.33 4.95
C ARG A 235 2.32 -56.98 5.83
N THR A 236 2.87 -56.26 6.82
CA THR A 236 4.02 -56.75 7.61
C THR A 236 3.79 -56.83 9.11
N ASN A 237 2.60 -56.47 9.64
CA ASN A 237 2.23 -56.50 11.07
C ASN A 237 3.26 -55.82 12.02
N ARG A 238 4.15 -54.97 11.51
CA ARG A 238 5.17 -54.24 12.29
C ARG A 238 4.79 -52.77 12.49
N VAL A 239 5.11 -52.27 13.68
CA VAL A 239 4.47 -51.11 14.31
C VAL A 239 5.21 -49.78 14.04
N LEU A 240 5.39 -49.40 12.76
CA LEU A 240 5.90 -48.09 12.26
C LEU A 240 7.35 -48.09 11.73
N ASN A 241 7.52 -47.44 10.57
CA ASN A 241 8.83 -47.15 9.96
C ASN A 241 9.28 -45.75 10.40
N HIS A 242 10.39 -45.67 11.16
CA HIS A 242 10.87 -44.40 11.72
C HIS A 242 11.12 -43.32 10.64
N GLY A 243 11.56 -43.69 9.44
CA GLY A 243 11.78 -42.72 8.34
C GLY A 243 10.47 -42.14 7.79
N LEU A 244 9.44 -42.98 7.65
CA LEU A 244 8.10 -42.51 7.24
C LEU A 244 7.44 -41.68 8.34
N VAL A 245 7.64 -42.02 9.61
CA VAL A 245 7.16 -41.20 10.73
C VAL A 245 7.83 -39.84 10.71
N ALA A 246 9.17 -39.78 10.57
CA ALA A 246 9.90 -38.52 10.46
C ALA A 246 9.40 -37.67 9.29
N ALA A 247 9.15 -38.28 8.12
CA ALA A 247 8.59 -37.59 6.96
C ALA A 247 7.17 -37.07 7.20
N SER A 248 6.29 -37.86 7.82
CA SER A 248 4.94 -37.45 8.20
C SER A 248 4.96 -36.31 9.21
N THR A 249 5.81 -36.38 10.23
CA THR A 249 5.95 -35.33 11.24
C THR A 249 6.47 -34.04 10.60
N ALA A 250 7.53 -34.10 9.79
CA ALA A 250 8.07 -32.92 9.11
C ALA A 250 7.03 -32.26 8.18
N THR A 251 6.31 -33.07 7.40
CA THR A 251 5.25 -32.58 6.49
C THR A 251 4.08 -31.99 7.27
N ALA A 252 3.66 -32.63 8.37
CA ALA A 252 2.57 -32.15 9.21
C ALA A 252 2.95 -30.85 9.92
N THR A 253 4.17 -30.74 10.45
CA THR A 253 4.69 -29.51 11.05
C THR A 253 4.77 -28.38 10.02
N ALA A 254 5.27 -28.65 8.82
CA ALA A 254 5.33 -27.66 7.74
C ALA A 254 3.93 -27.18 7.31
N LEU A 255 2.98 -28.11 7.16
CA LEU A 255 1.59 -27.76 6.81
C LEU A 255 0.90 -26.98 7.94
N LEU A 256 1.08 -27.39 9.19
CA LEU A 256 0.52 -26.69 10.34
C LEU A 256 1.09 -25.28 10.45
N TRP A 257 2.42 -25.12 10.30
CA TRP A 257 3.06 -23.82 10.30
C TRP A 257 2.54 -22.96 9.14
N LEU A 258 2.46 -23.50 7.91
CA LEU A 258 1.89 -22.78 6.77
C LEU A 258 0.48 -22.25 7.06
N VAL A 259 -0.41 -23.11 7.58
CA VAL A 259 -1.81 -22.74 7.83
C VAL A 259 -1.91 -21.72 8.97
N VAL A 260 -1.25 -21.95 10.09
CA VAL A 260 -1.30 -21.07 11.27
C VAL A 260 -0.61 -19.74 10.99
N GLY A 261 0.61 -19.77 10.45
CA GLY A 261 1.38 -18.57 10.11
C GLY A 261 0.66 -17.70 9.09
N HIS A 262 0.07 -18.31 8.06
CA HIS A 262 -0.72 -17.55 7.09
C HIS A 262 -2.05 -17.04 7.65
N ALA A 263 -2.70 -17.77 8.56
CA ALA A 263 -3.92 -17.30 9.21
C ALA A 263 -3.65 -16.08 10.11
N VAL A 264 -2.55 -16.09 10.88
CA VAL A 264 -2.10 -14.93 11.67
C VAL A 264 -1.76 -13.77 10.74
N ALA A 265 -0.91 -14.00 9.74
CA ALA A 265 -0.51 -12.97 8.79
C ALA A 265 -1.71 -12.30 8.10
N ARG A 266 -2.69 -13.09 7.68
CA ARG A 266 -3.93 -12.60 7.08
C ARG A 266 -4.78 -11.81 8.08
N ALA A 267 -4.89 -12.27 9.32
CA ALA A 267 -5.67 -11.57 10.35
C ALA A 267 -5.06 -10.20 10.64
N GLU A 268 -3.74 -10.13 10.82
CA GLU A 268 -3.01 -8.89 11.09
C GLU A 268 -3.02 -7.94 9.88
N LEU A 269 -2.83 -8.44 8.65
CA LEU A 269 -2.94 -7.60 7.45
C LEU A 269 -4.36 -7.08 7.24
N ASN A 270 -5.40 -7.90 7.46
CA ASN A 270 -6.78 -7.42 7.38
C ASN A 270 -7.09 -6.41 8.49
N GLY A 271 -6.59 -6.63 9.71
CA GLY A 271 -6.71 -5.68 10.81
C GLY A 271 -6.04 -4.34 10.49
N SER A 272 -4.81 -4.39 9.96
CA SER A 272 -4.06 -3.23 9.45
C SER A 272 -4.83 -2.45 8.38
N TYR A 273 -5.53 -3.15 7.48
CA TYR A 273 -6.36 -2.51 6.46
C TYR A 273 -7.63 -1.88 7.06
N ASP A 274 -8.37 -2.65 7.85
CA ASP A 274 -9.69 -2.27 8.37
C ASP A 274 -9.61 -1.16 9.41
N HIS A 275 -8.59 -1.20 10.28
CA HIS A 275 -8.38 -0.23 11.35
C HIS A 275 -7.43 0.89 10.92
N GLY A 276 -6.30 0.59 10.27
CA GLY A 276 -5.33 1.61 9.85
C GLY A 276 -5.68 2.28 8.51
N ILE A 277 -5.62 1.54 7.40
CA ILE A 277 -5.71 2.13 6.04
C ILE A 277 -7.05 2.81 5.77
N ARG A 278 -8.17 2.19 6.15
CA ARG A 278 -9.48 2.83 5.98
C ARG A 278 -9.60 4.12 6.79
N SER A 279 -9.09 4.14 8.02
CA SER A 279 -9.09 5.34 8.87
C SER A 279 -8.22 6.43 8.25
N LEU A 280 -7.00 6.08 7.83
CA LEU A 280 -6.07 6.98 7.13
C LEU A 280 -6.70 7.61 5.88
N ASN A 281 -7.35 6.82 5.03
CA ASN A 281 -7.98 7.34 3.81
C ASN A 281 -9.07 8.37 4.13
N VAL A 282 -9.92 8.07 5.11
CA VAL A 282 -10.98 9.00 5.54
C VAL A 282 -10.40 10.26 6.17
N LEU A 283 -9.34 10.14 6.97
CA LEU A 283 -8.65 11.28 7.59
C LEU A 283 -7.95 12.17 6.56
N HIS A 284 -7.31 11.57 5.55
CA HIS A 284 -6.70 12.30 4.44
C HIS A 284 -7.76 13.03 3.62
N ASP A 285 -8.89 12.39 3.29
CA ASP A 285 -10.02 13.03 2.60
C ASP A 285 -10.60 14.18 3.42
N ALA A 286 -10.77 13.99 4.73
CA ALA A 286 -11.23 15.04 5.65
C ALA A 286 -10.25 16.23 5.65
N ARG A 287 -8.95 15.97 5.67
CA ARG A 287 -7.91 17.02 5.62
C ARG A 287 -7.90 17.74 4.28
N ILE A 288 -8.06 17.03 3.18
CA ILE A 288 -8.23 17.61 1.84
C ILE A 288 -9.43 18.55 1.81
N ALA A 289 -10.58 18.13 2.32
CA ALA A 289 -11.79 18.95 2.40
C ALA A 289 -11.57 20.21 3.28
N SER A 290 -10.91 20.08 4.43
CA SER A 290 -10.53 21.21 5.29
C SER A 290 -9.67 22.23 4.54
N LEU A 291 -8.69 21.76 3.77
CA LEU A 291 -7.81 22.61 2.97
C LEU A 291 -8.54 23.30 1.81
N LYS A 292 -9.45 22.59 1.13
CA LYS A 292 -10.31 23.17 0.08
C LYS A 292 -11.20 24.28 0.67
N ALA A 293 -11.86 24.01 1.79
CA ALA A 293 -12.64 25.01 2.53
C ALA A 293 -11.79 26.24 2.89
N ARG A 294 -10.59 26.05 3.47
CA ARG A 294 -9.72 27.19 3.82
C ARG A 294 -9.26 27.99 2.60
N GLY A 295 -8.98 27.31 1.49
CA GLY A 295 -8.67 27.94 0.22
C GLY A 295 -9.82 28.83 -0.27
N ASN A 296 -11.04 28.31 -0.24
CA ASN A 296 -12.25 29.01 -0.66
C ASN A 296 -12.59 30.20 0.25
N GLU A 297 -12.43 30.07 1.57
CA GLU A 297 -12.62 31.19 2.50
C GLU A 297 -11.66 32.36 2.23
N ASN A 298 -10.40 32.08 1.93
CA ASN A 298 -9.45 33.13 1.54
C ASN A 298 -9.80 33.73 0.17
N LEU A 299 -10.23 32.88 -0.77
CA LEU A 299 -10.54 33.30 -2.13
C LEU A 299 -11.81 34.15 -2.24
N SER A 300 -12.81 33.94 -1.38
CA SER A 300 -13.99 34.82 -1.34
C SER A 300 -13.60 36.27 -1.05
N LEU A 301 -12.69 36.50 -0.09
CA LEU A 301 -12.17 37.83 0.24
C LEU A 301 -11.24 38.41 -0.84
N VAL A 302 -10.51 37.56 -1.56
CA VAL A 302 -9.65 38.00 -2.68
C VAL A 302 -10.48 38.38 -3.92
N ALA A 303 -11.49 37.57 -4.23
CA ALA A 303 -12.35 37.76 -5.39
C ALA A 303 -13.44 38.80 -5.17
N ARG A 304 -13.86 39.03 -3.93
CA ARG A 304 -14.85 40.04 -3.53
C ARG A 304 -16.14 39.97 -4.34
N GLY A 305 -16.72 38.78 -4.48
CA GLY A 305 -17.95 38.57 -5.25
C GLY A 305 -17.78 38.57 -6.77
N ALA A 306 -16.57 38.66 -7.31
CA ALA A 306 -16.35 38.71 -8.76
C ALA A 306 -16.63 37.38 -9.48
N GLU A 307 -16.64 36.25 -8.75
CA GLU A 307 -16.92 34.92 -9.29
C GLU A 307 -18.20 34.35 -8.68
N THR A 308 -19.16 34.04 -9.54
CA THR A 308 -20.48 33.58 -9.12
C THR A 308 -20.85 32.25 -9.76
N VAL A 309 -21.63 31.45 -9.05
CA VAL A 309 -22.21 30.19 -9.54
C VAL A 309 -23.73 30.25 -9.44
N THR A 310 -24.42 29.66 -10.42
CA THR A 310 -25.89 29.53 -10.40
C THR A 310 -26.28 28.10 -10.08
N VAL A 311 -26.96 27.89 -8.95
CA VAL A 311 -27.45 26.59 -8.49
C VAL A 311 -28.95 26.70 -8.23
N GLY A 312 -29.75 25.84 -8.87
CA GLY A 312 -31.20 25.84 -8.69
C GLY A 312 -31.89 27.16 -9.08
N GLY A 313 -31.29 27.95 -9.99
CA GLY A 313 -31.81 29.26 -10.40
C GLY A 313 -31.45 30.42 -9.46
N GLN A 314 -30.73 30.17 -8.37
CA GLN A 314 -30.19 31.21 -7.49
C GLN A 314 -28.69 31.41 -7.74
N THR A 315 -28.24 32.66 -7.69
CA THR A 315 -26.84 33.03 -7.87
C THR A 315 -26.16 33.20 -6.52
N TYR A 316 -25.01 32.55 -6.36
CA TYR A 316 -24.17 32.60 -5.16
C TYR A 316 -22.78 33.10 -5.54
N ASP A 317 -22.07 33.69 -4.59
CA ASP A 317 -20.61 33.76 -4.68
C ASP A 317 -20.06 32.33 -4.74
N ALA A 318 -19.21 32.05 -5.73
CA ALA A 318 -18.71 30.72 -6.00
C ALA A 318 -17.89 30.16 -4.83
N TYR A 319 -17.06 31.00 -4.21
CA TYR A 319 -16.15 30.59 -3.15
C TYR A 319 -16.88 30.36 -1.82
N TYR A 320 -17.87 31.19 -1.48
CA TYR A 320 -18.72 30.90 -0.33
C TYR A 320 -19.55 29.62 -0.52
N TYR A 321 -20.05 29.37 -1.72
CA TYR A 321 -20.75 28.12 -2.03
C TYR A 321 -19.84 26.89 -1.87
N ASP A 322 -18.64 26.94 -2.44
CA ASP A 322 -17.69 25.83 -2.37
C ASP A 322 -17.13 25.66 -0.94
N PHE A 323 -16.97 26.74 -0.17
CA PHE A 323 -16.64 26.67 1.26
C PHE A 323 -17.67 25.83 2.02
N ASP A 324 -18.96 26.12 1.88
CA ASP A 324 -20.03 25.42 2.59
C ASP A 324 -20.05 23.92 2.22
N LYS A 325 -19.83 23.62 0.94
CA LYS A 325 -19.74 22.25 0.42
C LYS A 325 -18.55 21.49 0.99
N ASP A 326 -17.36 22.08 0.95
CA ASP A 326 -16.14 21.43 1.44
C ASP A 326 -16.15 21.28 2.96
N LEU A 327 -16.72 22.25 3.68
CA LEU A 327 -16.92 22.15 5.13
C LEU A 327 -17.91 21.03 5.47
N ALA A 328 -18.99 20.85 4.70
CA ALA A 328 -19.87 19.70 4.87
C ALA A 328 -19.13 18.37 4.62
N GLY A 329 -18.31 18.30 3.58
CA GLY A 329 -17.47 17.13 3.29
C GLY A 329 -16.48 16.80 4.42
N LEU A 330 -15.86 17.82 5.02
CA LEU A 330 -15.03 17.67 6.22
C LEU A 330 -15.83 17.05 7.38
N GLY A 331 -17.04 17.55 7.66
CA GLY A 331 -17.89 17.02 8.74
C GLY A 331 -18.28 15.56 8.54
N GLU A 332 -18.64 15.18 7.30
CA GLU A 332 -18.91 13.78 6.95
C GLU A 332 -17.66 12.91 7.11
N GLY A 333 -16.48 13.42 6.69
CA GLY A 333 -15.20 12.77 6.86
C GLY A 333 -14.87 12.52 8.33
N LEU A 334 -15.00 13.54 9.19
CA LEU A 334 -14.77 13.43 10.63
C LEU A 334 -15.73 12.42 11.29
N THR A 335 -17.02 12.43 10.90
CA THR A 335 -18.01 11.47 11.39
C THR A 335 -17.64 10.02 11.01
N ARG A 336 -17.10 9.81 9.80
CA ARG A 336 -16.62 8.49 9.37
C ARG A 336 -15.35 8.10 10.12
N ALA A 337 -14.41 9.02 10.28
CA ALA A 337 -13.17 8.78 11.01
C ALA A 337 -13.44 8.39 12.47
N GLU A 338 -14.36 9.06 13.16
CA GLU A 338 -14.72 8.72 14.55
C GLU A 338 -15.26 7.29 14.68
N LYS A 339 -16.02 6.82 13.68
CA LYS A 339 -16.57 5.46 13.66
C LYS A 339 -15.51 4.40 13.38
N LEU A 340 -14.46 4.74 12.63
CA LEU A 340 -13.37 3.83 12.28
C LEU A 340 -12.32 3.73 13.38
N ALA A 341 -12.03 4.85 14.07
CA ALA A 341 -11.11 4.87 15.19
C ALA A 341 -11.56 3.89 16.28
N ASP A 342 -10.69 2.96 16.64
CA ASP A 342 -10.96 1.84 17.54
C ASP A 342 -10.67 2.19 19.01
N ASP A 343 -9.74 3.10 19.25
CA ASP A 343 -9.28 3.51 20.57
C ASP A 343 -9.53 5.00 20.90
N GLN A 344 -8.94 5.51 21.99
CA GLN A 344 -9.04 6.93 22.35
C GLN A 344 -7.95 7.80 21.69
N GLY A 345 -6.83 7.21 21.27
CA GLY A 345 -5.75 7.88 20.57
C GLY A 345 -6.18 8.42 19.21
N GLY A 346 -6.96 7.65 18.45
CA GLY A 346 -7.59 8.08 17.19
C GLY A 346 -8.84 8.94 17.39
N ARG A 347 -9.72 8.59 18.34
CA ARG A 347 -11.02 9.30 18.53
C ARG A 347 -10.86 10.71 19.10
N THR A 348 -9.91 10.94 20.01
CA THR A 348 -9.79 12.23 20.72
C THR A 348 -9.40 13.37 19.77
N PRO A 349 -8.39 13.23 18.89
CA PRO A 349 -8.08 14.26 17.91
C PRO A 349 -9.23 14.48 16.91
N VAL A 350 -9.92 13.43 16.45
CA VAL A 350 -11.07 13.58 15.53
C VAL A 350 -12.18 14.43 16.16
N LYS A 351 -12.54 14.19 17.43
CA LYS A 351 -13.51 15.03 18.16
C LYS A 351 -13.04 16.46 18.36
N THR A 352 -11.75 16.63 18.60
CA THR A 352 -11.14 17.96 18.72
C THR A 352 -11.20 18.70 17.38
N ALA A 353 -10.99 18.01 16.25
CA ALA A 353 -11.15 18.56 14.92
C ALA A 353 -12.62 18.97 14.65
N GLU A 354 -13.60 18.14 15.03
CA GLU A 354 -15.03 18.44 14.88
C GLU A 354 -15.45 19.68 15.69
N GLY A 355 -14.96 19.80 16.92
CA GLY A 355 -15.17 21.00 17.74
C GLY A 355 -14.61 22.26 17.08
N ASN A 356 -13.36 22.21 16.60
CA ASN A 356 -12.73 23.34 15.89
C ASN A 356 -13.46 23.68 14.58
N MET A 357 -13.89 22.68 13.82
CA MET A 357 -14.69 22.85 12.59
C MET A 357 -16.02 23.55 12.88
N THR A 358 -16.70 23.17 13.96
CA THR A 358 -17.99 23.78 14.35
C THR A 358 -17.81 25.26 14.68
N VAL A 359 -16.76 25.60 15.43
CA VAL A 359 -16.42 27.00 15.74
C VAL A 359 -16.00 27.75 14.47
N TRP A 360 -15.25 27.09 13.58
CA TRP A 360 -14.87 27.66 12.28
C TRP A 360 -16.10 28.06 11.48
N LYS A 361 -17.08 27.17 11.35
CA LYS A 361 -18.35 27.44 10.65
C LYS A 361 -19.04 28.68 11.19
N GLN A 362 -19.12 28.80 12.52
CA GLN A 362 -19.75 29.95 13.18
C GLN A 362 -18.98 31.26 12.91
N ARG A 363 -17.66 31.25 13.07
CA ARG A 363 -16.81 32.42 12.84
C ARG A 363 -16.82 32.86 11.37
N HIS A 364 -16.82 31.89 10.45
CA HIS A 364 -16.93 32.14 9.02
C HIS A 364 -18.26 32.82 8.67
N ALA A 365 -19.39 32.32 9.20
CA ALA A 365 -20.69 32.95 8.97
C ALA A 365 -20.70 34.41 9.43
N SER A 366 -20.09 34.71 10.58
CA SER A 366 -19.94 36.11 11.03
C SER A 366 -19.02 36.94 10.12
N ALA A 367 -17.92 36.37 9.63
CA ALA A 367 -17.04 37.07 8.69
C ALA A 367 -17.74 37.36 7.35
N ARG A 368 -18.52 36.40 6.86
CA ARG A 368 -19.32 36.54 5.64
C ARG A 368 -20.38 37.63 5.77
N THR A 369 -21.07 37.71 6.91
CA THR A 369 -22.03 38.81 7.15
C THR A 369 -21.34 40.18 7.06
N GLU A 370 -20.16 40.34 7.67
CA GLU A 370 -19.43 41.61 7.54
C GLU A 370 -19.04 41.91 6.08
N ASP A 371 -18.62 40.91 5.31
CA ASP A 371 -18.23 41.10 3.90
C ASP A 371 -19.45 41.49 3.04
N GLU A 372 -20.58 40.79 3.22
CA GLU A 372 -21.85 41.05 2.51
C GLU A 372 -22.45 42.42 2.89
N ASP A 373 -22.23 42.90 4.12
CA ASP A 373 -22.63 44.24 4.59
C ASP A 373 -21.66 45.35 4.11
N GLY A 374 -20.56 44.99 3.43
CA GLY A 374 -19.56 45.91 2.91
C GLY A 374 -18.47 46.32 3.91
N ASN A 375 -18.44 45.70 5.10
CA ASN A 375 -17.45 45.93 6.15
C ASN A 375 -16.18 45.09 5.91
N PHE A 376 -15.52 45.27 4.76
CA PHE A 376 -14.39 44.44 4.32
C PHE A 376 -13.27 44.29 5.37
N GLU A 377 -12.87 45.37 6.05
CA GLU A 377 -11.81 45.32 7.08
C GLU A 377 -12.21 44.46 8.28
N GLN A 378 -13.49 44.44 8.64
CA GLN A 378 -14.00 43.62 9.75
C GLN A 378 -14.10 42.15 9.36
N ALA A 379 -14.51 41.87 8.11
CA ALA A 379 -14.46 40.52 7.54
C ALA A 379 -13.01 40.00 7.49
N LEU A 380 -12.08 40.84 7.05
CA LEU A 380 -10.65 40.52 6.98
C LEU A 380 -10.07 40.17 8.36
N ASP A 381 -10.32 41.00 9.38
CA ASP A 381 -9.83 40.74 10.74
C ASP A 381 -10.42 39.44 11.33
N LYS A 382 -11.67 39.10 10.98
CA LYS A 382 -12.29 37.82 11.38
C LYS A 382 -11.71 36.60 10.65
N VAL A 383 -11.07 36.75 9.48
CA VAL A 383 -10.53 35.61 8.70
C VAL A 383 -9.02 35.42 8.88
N ILE A 384 -8.26 36.52 8.89
CA ILE A 384 -6.79 36.52 8.96
C ILE A 384 -6.22 37.25 10.17
N GLY A 385 -7.07 37.79 11.06
CA GLY A 385 -6.63 38.51 12.25
C GLY A 385 -5.86 37.63 13.25
N ALA A 386 -5.17 38.29 14.19
CA ALA A 386 -4.25 37.62 15.11
C ALA A 386 -4.94 36.83 16.23
N LYS A 387 -6.19 37.14 16.55
CA LYS A 387 -6.96 36.50 17.63
C LYS A 387 -8.42 36.33 17.23
N GLY A 388 -9.01 35.20 17.58
CA GLY A 388 -10.43 34.97 17.35
C GLY A 388 -10.81 34.81 15.87
N ALA A 389 -9.81 34.72 14.98
CA ALA A 389 -10.02 34.56 13.55
C ALA A 389 -10.33 33.11 13.18
N THR A 390 -10.87 32.90 11.97
CA THR A 390 -11.14 31.56 11.44
C THR A 390 -9.87 30.75 11.20
N GLY A 391 -8.73 31.42 10.95
CA GLY A 391 -7.41 30.78 10.82
C GLY A 391 -7.00 29.94 12.03
N GLU A 392 -7.33 30.38 13.26
CA GLU A 392 -7.06 29.62 14.48
C GLU A 392 -7.82 28.29 14.50
N CYS A 393 -9.07 28.30 14.03
CA CYS A 393 -9.91 27.11 13.98
C CYS A 393 -9.41 26.13 12.92
N PHE A 394 -9.05 26.63 11.73
CA PHE A 394 -8.41 25.82 10.69
C PHE A 394 -7.12 25.16 11.19
N ASP A 395 -6.23 25.93 11.84
CA ASP A 395 -5.00 25.37 12.40
C ASP A 395 -5.27 24.32 13.50
N GLY A 396 -6.37 24.48 14.26
CA GLY A 396 -6.85 23.49 15.21
C GLY A 396 -7.32 22.19 14.53
N VAL A 397 -8.09 22.30 13.43
CA VAL A 397 -8.52 21.15 12.61
C VAL A 397 -7.31 20.44 12.02
N ASP A 398 -6.40 21.17 11.35
CA ASP A 398 -5.24 20.59 10.67
C ASP A 398 -4.32 19.84 11.65
N ARG A 399 -4.06 20.43 12.82
CA ARG A 399 -3.24 19.80 13.87
C ARG A 399 -3.89 18.55 14.44
N SER A 400 -5.21 18.58 14.65
CA SER A 400 -5.93 17.44 15.21
C SER A 400 -6.03 16.29 14.20
N LEU A 401 -6.26 16.60 12.91
CA LEU A 401 -6.20 15.61 11.84
C LEU A 401 -4.79 15.03 11.68
N ALA A 402 -3.73 15.85 11.82
CA ALA A 402 -2.36 15.35 11.81
C ALA A 402 -2.10 14.35 12.95
N GLN A 403 -2.55 14.66 14.17
CA GLN A 403 -2.44 13.76 15.31
C GLN A 403 -3.18 12.44 15.10
N ALA A 404 -4.40 12.49 14.54
CA ALA A 404 -5.13 11.27 14.18
C ALA A 404 -4.39 10.45 13.12
N ILE A 405 -3.90 11.09 12.05
CA ILE A 405 -3.15 10.43 10.99
C ILE A 405 -1.88 9.76 11.54
N ASP A 406 -1.13 10.45 12.40
CA ASP A 406 0.11 9.91 13.00
C ASP A 406 -0.19 8.68 13.87
N HIS A 407 -1.29 8.69 14.64
CA HIS A 407 -1.74 7.56 15.45
C HIS A 407 -2.12 6.35 14.58
N GLU A 408 -3.00 6.55 13.61
CA GLU A 408 -3.49 5.49 12.71
C GLU A 408 -2.36 4.92 11.83
N GLN A 409 -1.37 5.75 11.47
CA GLN A 409 -0.18 5.28 10.77
C GLN A 409 0.71 4.39 11.65
N SER A 410 0.81 4.67 12.95
CA SER A 410 1.54 3.82 13.90
C SER A 410 0.84 2.47 14.07
N GLU A 411 -0.48 2.45 14.18
CA GLU A 411 -1.27 1.20 14.29
C GLU A 411 -1.17 0.37 13.01
N PHE A 412 -1.26 1.02 11.85
CA PHE A 412 -0.99 0.39 10.56
C PHE A 412 0.39 -0.27 10.54
N GLN A 413 1.45 0.46 10.92
CA GLN A 413 2.83 -0.05 10.87
C GLN A 413 3.02 -1.26 11.79
N GLN A 414 2.42 -1.23 12.99
CA GLN A 414 2.49 -2.34 13.93
C GLN A 414 1.77 -3.57 13.38
N ALA A 415 0.51 -3.45 12.99
CA ALA A 415 -0.29 -4.58 12.50
C ALA A 415 0.23 -5.14 11.16
N ALA A 416 0.63 -4.27 10.22
CA ALA A 416 1.24 -4.74 8.96
C ALA A 416 2.62 -5.39 9.21
N GLY A 417 3.40 -4.85 10.15
CA GLY A 417 4.67 -5.44 10.59
C GLY A 417 4.49 -6.83 11.17
N ASP A 418 3.55 -6.99 12.13
CA ASP A 418 3.24 -8.27 12.75
C ASP A 418 2.72 -9.29 11.72
N GLY A 419 1.89 -8.84 10.77
CA GLY A 419 1.41 -9.68 9.67
C GLY A 419 2.51 -10.16 8.73
N ARG A 420 3.43 -9.27 8.35
CA ARG A 420 4.61 -9.59 7.54
C ARG A 420 5.57 -10.52 8.28
N ASP A 421 5.81 -10.26 9.57
CA ASP A 421 6.71 -11.05 10.42
C ASP A 421 6.16 -12.46 10.65
N ALA A 422 4.84 -12.63 10.74
CA ALA A 422 4.20 -13.95 10.80
C ALA A 422 4.44 -14.81 9.55
N MET A 423 4.71 -14.20 8.39
CA MET A 423 5.14 -14.92 7.19
C MET A 423 6.65 -15.16 7.12
N THR A 424 7.43 -14.48 7.96
CA THR A 424 8.88 -14.53 7.93
C THR A 424 9.37 -15.91 8.37
N GLY A 425 10.29 -16.49 7.58
CA GLY A 425 10.83 -17.82 7.84
C GLY A 425 9.99 -19.00 7.32
N LEU A 426 8.73 -18.80 6.90
CA LEU A 426 7.94 -19.84 6.23
C LEU A 426 8.63 -20.40 4.97
N PRO A 427 9.19 -19.58 4.05
CA PRO A 427 9.83 -20.11 2.85
C PRO A 427 11.05 -20.99 3.16
N VAL A 428 11.90 -20.52 4.09
CA VAL A 428 13.13 -21.23 4.49
C VAL A 428 12.79 -22.47 5.30
N GLY A 429 11.88 -22.35 6.28
CA GLY A 429 11.42 -23.45 7.12
C GLY A 429 10.75 -24.55 6.31
N ALA A 430 9.87 -24.20 5.36
CA ALA A 430 9.24 -25.16 4.47
C ALA A 430 10.25 -25.89 3.58
N ALA A 431 11.23 -25.17 3.02
CA ALA A 431 12.29 -25.78 2.22
C ALA A 431 13.13 -26.77 3.04
N VAL A 432 13.56 -26.38 4.24
CA VAL A 432 14.34 -27.25 5.14
C VAL A 432 13.53 -28.48 5.56
N LEU A 433 12.28 -28.31 5.97
CA LEU A 433 11.40 -29.42 6.37
C LEU A 433 11.09 -30.36 5.20
N ALA A 434 10.97 -29.85 3.98
CA ALA A 434 10.77 -30.67 2.80
C ALA A 434 12.01 -31.52 2.46
N VAL A 435 13.22 -30.95 2.57
CA VAL A 435 14.47 -31.70 2.37
C VAL A 435 14.62 -32.79 3.43
N LEU A 436 14.36 -32.47 4.71
CA LEU A 436 14.40 -33.43 5.81
C LEU A 436 13.35 -34.54 5.65
N GLY A 437 12.13 -34.16 5.25
CA GLY A 437 11.03 -35.11 5.00
C GLY A 437 11.33 -36.05 3.83
N ALA A 438 11.88 -35.52 2.74
CA ALA A 438 12.30 -36.33 1.59
C ALA A 438 13.43 -37.30 1.97
N ALA A 439 14.44 -36.82 2.72
CA ALA A 439 15.51 -37.68 3.23
C ALA A 439 14.97 -38.79 4.15
N GLY A 440 14.01 -38.46 5.03
CA GLY A 440 13.32 -39.43 5.88
C GLY A 440 12.55 -40.49 5.09
N ALA A 441 11.84 -40.09 4.03
CA ALA A 441 11.10 -41.00 3.15
C ALA A 441 12.04 -41.97 2.41
N VAL A 442 13.14 -41.45 1.85
CA VAL A 442 14.14 -42.26 1.13
C VAL A 442 14.87 -43.21 2.07
N SER A 443 15.36 -42.73 3.22
CA SER A 443 16.10 -43.55 4.19
C SER A 443 15.22 -44.62 4.85
N GLY A 444 13.95 -44.32 5.13
CA GLY A 444 12.99 -45.30 5.65
C GLY A 444 12.73 -46.46 4.69
N ILE A 445 12.78 -46.23 3.37
CA ILE A 445 12.59 -47.25 2.34
C ILE A 445 13.91 -47.97 2.03
N GLY A 446 15.03 -47.25 2.01
CA GLY A 446 16.38 -47.78 1.78
C GLY A 446 16.82 -48.79 2.84
N ARG A 447 16.56 -48.51 4.13
CA ARG A 447 16.86 -49.47 5.23
C ARG A 447 16.11 -50.79 5.10
N ARG A 448 14.94 -50.80 4.47
CA ARG A 448 14.19 -52.04 4.20
C ARG A 448 14.76 -52.83 3.05
N LEU A 449 15.28 -52.17 2.01
CA LEU A 449 15.94 -52.86 0.90
C LEU A 449 17.23 -53.58 1.33
N SER A 450 17.91 -53.10 2.38
CA SER A 450 19.07 -53.78 2.96
C SER A 450 18.73 -54.99 3.84
N GLU A 451 17.49 -55.14 4.31
CA GLU A 451 17.06 -56.33 5.09
C GLU A 451 16.69 -57.53 4.21
N TYR A 452 16.52 -57.33 2.89
CA TYR A 452 16.20 -58.39 1.91
C TYR A 452 17.41 -58.82 1.05
N ARG A 453 18.59 -58.28 1.31
CA ARG A 453 19.87 -58.78 0.81
C ARG A 453 20.56 -59.58 1.91
#